data_AF-A0A3P7LFS8-F1
#
_entry.id   AF-A0A3P7LFS8-F1
#
_cell.length_a   1.000
_cell.length_b   1.000
_cell.length_c   1.000
_cell.angle_alpha   90.00
_cell.angle_beta   90.00
_cell.angle_gamma   90.00
#
_symmetry.space_group_name_H-M   'P 1'
#
loop_
_entity.id
_entity.type
_entity.pdbx_description
1 polymer ?
#
loop_
_entity_poly.entity_id
_entity_poly.type
_entity_poly.pdbx_seq_one_letter_code
_entity_poly.pdbx_strand_id
1 'polypeptide(L)'
;MSSFLEVATSSPFSYEEAKNYTRSFEMTAFTISLVYIVTIFSIKAIMTNFKPFQLTAALNFWNAWLAIFSTIGSIATGYGLFYEIHYRGILLHVAIIRYCLLMEMSYVALFGNFYYQSYVKGGGKKFIAEKSKKQE
;
A
#
# COMPACT_ATOMS: atom_id res chain seq x y z
N MET A 1 -2.99 30.03 -6.64
CA MET A 1 -2.43 28.68 -6.43
C MET A 1 -3.05 27.81 -7.49
N SER A 2 -2.26 27.31 -8.44
CA SER A 2 -2.77 26.41 -9.47
C SER A 2 -3.33 25.17 -8.79
N SER A 3 -4.48 24.70 -9.27
CA SER A 3 -5.11 23.51 -8.69
C SER A 3 -4.30 22.26 -9.05
N PHE A 4 -4.34 21.21 -8.21
CA PHE A 4 -3.73 19.93 -8.55
C PHE A 4 -4.14 19.46 -9.94
N LEU A 5 -5.43 19.56 -10.26
CA LEU A 5 -5.95 19.14 -11.56
C LEU A 5 -5.36 19.95 -12.71
N GLU A 6 -5.21 21.26 -12.53
CA GLU A 6 -4.65 22.15 -13.53
C GLU A 6 -3.19 21.80 -13.86
N VAL A 7 -2.38 21.54 -12.82
CA VAL A 7 -1.00 21.08 -12.98
C VAL A 7 -0.95 19.68 -13.61
N ALA A 8 -1.81 18.76 -13.16
CA ALA A 8 -1.85 17.37 -13.60
C ALA A 8 -2.36 17.20 -15.04
N THR A 9 -3.24 18.08 -15.52
CA THR A 9 -3.82 18.01 -16.86
C THR A 9 -3.24 19.05 -17.82
N SER A 10 -2.20 19.78 -17.42
CA SER A 10 -1.50 20.73 -18.29
C SER A 10 -0.86 20.01 -19.49
N SER A 11 -1.10 20.51 -20.70
CA SER A 11 -0.50 19.99 -21.94
C SER A 11 0.01 21.15 -22.80
N PRO A 12 1.32 21.23 -23.11
CA PRO A 12 2.37 20.28 -22.74
C PRO A 12 2.69 20.30 -21.23
N PHE A 13 3.19 19.17 -20.70
CA PHE A 13 3.54 19.05 -19.28
C PHE A 13 4.63 20.05 -18.87
N SER A 14 4.35 20.88 -17.86
CA SER A 14 5.28 21.87 -17.33
C SER A 14 5.98 21.37 -16.07
N TYR A 15 7.27 21.00 -16.21
CA TYR A 15 8.08 20.52 -15.09
C TYR A 15 8.23 21.57 -13.97
N GLU A 16 8.45 22.82 -14.35
CA GLU A 16 8.64 23.91 -13.37
C GLU A 16 7.37 24.18 -12.56
N GLU A 17 6.18 24.10 -13.18
CA GLU A 17 4.91 24.23 -12.47
C GLU A 17 4.66 23.06 -11.52
N ALA A 18 4.93 21.82 -11.94
CA ALA A 18 4.81 20.63 -11.10
C ALA A 18 5.75 20.69 -9.88
N LYS A 19 6.99 21.14 -10.08
CA LYS A 19 7.98 21.33 -9.03
C LYS A 19 7.56 22.40 -8.03
N ASN A 20 7.11 23.55 -8.52
CA ASN A 20 6.66 24.65 -7.68
C ASN A 20 5.40 24.28 -6.88
N TYR A 21 4.45 23.58 -7.50
CA TYR A 21 3.27 23.04 -6.83
C TYR A 21 3.65 22.06 -5.72
N THR A 22 4.51 21.09 -6.01
CA THR A 22 4.99 20.11 -5.01
C THR A 22 5.68 20.81 -3.83
N ARG A 23 6.54 21.79 -4.10
CA ARG A 23 7.23 22.56 -3.06
C ARG A 23 6.26 23.34 -2.16
N SER A 24 5.18 23.86 -2.72
CA SER A 24 4.15 24.56 -1.93
C SER A 24 3.41 23.64 -0.95
N PHE A 25 3.36 22.33 -1.23
CA PHE A 25 2.68 21.35 -0.40
C PHE A 25 3.59 20.70 0.66
N GLU A 26 4.90 20.94 0.60
CA GLU A 26 5.90 20.30 1.46
C GLU A 26 5.63 20.53 2.95
N MET A 27 5.39 21.78 3.35
CA MET A 27 5.09 22.12 4.76
C MET A 27 3.75 21.56 5.21
N THR A 28 2.77 21.50 4.31
CA THR A 28 1.46 20.89 4.57
C THR A 28 1.60 19.39 4.78
N ALA A 29 2.34 18.69 3.92
CA ALA A 29 2.61 17.27 4.04
C ALA A 29 3.37 16.96 5.35
N PHE A 30 4.40 17.74 5.67
CA PHE A 30 5.13 17.60 6.93
C PHE A 30 4.20 17.76 8.15
N THR A 31 3.35 18.78 8.14
CA THR A 31 2.38 19.02 9.21
C THR A 31 1.39 17.86 9.33
N ILE A 32 0.85 17.36 8.22
CA ILE A 32 -0.06 16.21 8.19
C ILE A 32 0.64 14.97 8.76
N SER A 33 1.91 14.72 8.42
CA SER A 33 2.68 13.60 8.98
C SER A 33 2.88 13.73 10.49
N LEU A 34 3.18 14.93 10.99
CA LEU A 34 3.32 15.16 12.43
C LEU A 34 1.98 14.97 13.16
N VAL A 35 0.89 15.50 12.61
CA VAL A 35 -0.47 15.31 13.13
C VAL A 35 -0.87 13.84 13.10
N TYR A 36 -0.52 13.09 12.05
CA TYR A 36 -0.79 11.66 11.95
C TYR A 36 -0.12 10.89 13.08
N ILE A 37 1.17 11.16 13.35
CA ILE A 37 1.92 10.53 14.44
C ILE A 37 1.24 10.80 15.78
N VAL A 38 0.95 12.07 16.08
CA VAL A 38 0.27 12.47 17.33
C VAL A 38 -1.07 11.76 17.44
N THR A 39 -1.87 11.75 16.37
CA THR A 39 -3.18 11.11 16.32
C THR A 39 -3.10 9.62 16.65
N ILE A 40 -2.16 8.88 16.05
CA ILE A 40 -1.98 7.44 16.32
C ILE A 40 -1.63 7.19 17.79
N PHE A 41 -0.69 7.95 18.36
CA PHE A 41 -0.31 7.79 19.77
C PHE A 41 -1.43 8.19 20.73
N SER A 42 -2.17 9.27 20.43
CA SER A 42 -3.34 9.67 21.21
C SER A 42 -4.43 8.60 21.19
N ILE A 43 -4.78 8.07 20.02
CA ILE A 43 -5.77 6.99 19.90
C ILE A 43 -5.29 5.75 20.67
N LYS A 44 -4.01 5.37 20.53
CA LYS A 44 -3.43 4.23 21.26
C LYS A 44 -3.52 4.41 22.78
N ALA A 45 -3.21 5.61 23.28
CA ALA A 45 -3.30 5.93 24.71
C ALA A 45 -4.75 5.83 25.21
N ILE A 46 -5.72 6.39 24.47
CA ILE A 46 -7.14 6.30 24.80
C ILE A 46 -7.60 4.84 24.78
N MET A 47 -7.25 4.09 23.74
CA MET A 47 -7.64 2.69 23.54
C MET A 47 -7.04 1.72 24.56
N THR A 48 -6.07 2.14 25.38
CA THR A 48 -5.50 1.29 26.43
C THR A 48 -6.55 0.88 27.48
N ASN A 49 -7.59 1.70 27.68
CA ASN A 49 -8.68 1.42 28.62
C ASN A 49 -9.91 0.74 27.99
N PHE A 50 -9.88 0.46 26.69
CA PHE A 50 -11.01 -0.12 25.96
C PHE A 50 -10.68 -1.52 25.40
N LYS A 51 -11.71 -2.34 25.21
CA LYS A 51 -11.54 -3.64 24.54
C LYS A 51 -11.16 -3.41 23.07
N PRO A 52 -10.24 -4.22 22.50
CA PRO A 52 -9.83 -4.07 21.11
C PRO A 52 -11.01 -4.30 20.17
N PHE A 53 -11.15 -3.43 19.18
CA PHE A 53 -12.20 -3.54 18.17
C PHE A 53 -11.93 -4.71 17.21
N GLN A 54 -12.97 -5.45 16.88
CA GLN A 54 -12.89 -6.56 15.93
C GLN A 54 -13.05 -6.04 14.48
N LEU A 55 -12.02 -5.35 13.96
CA LEU A 55 -12.00 -4.77 12.61
C LEU A 55 -11.70 -5.78 11.50
N THR A 56 -11.79 -7.08 11.78
CA THR A 56 -11.36 -8.13 10.84
C THR A 56 -11.98 -7.94 9.46
N ALA A 57 -13.30 -7.74 9.34
CA ALA A 57 -13.94 -7.54 8.04
C ALA A 57 -13.42 -6.31 7.28
N ALA A 58 -13.22 -5.18 7.97
CA ALA A 58 -12.70 -3.95 7.36
C ALA A 58 -11.23 -4.08 6.95
N LEU A 59 -10.41 -4.70 7.80
CA LEU A 59 -9.01 -4.98 7.51
C LEU A 59 -8.86 -5.96 6.34
N ASN A 60 -9.77 -6.94 6.28
CA ASN A 60 -9.87 -7.91 5.20
C ASN A 60 -10.17 -7.26 3.86
N PHE A 61 -11.15 -6.36 3.86
CA PHE A 61 -11.49 -5.56 2.70
C PHE A 61 -10.31 -4.68 2.25
N TRP A 62 -9.67 -3.98 3.19
CA TRP A 62 -8.51 -3.13 2.89
C TRP A 62 -7.34 -3.92 2.30
N ASN A 63 -7.01 -5.07 2.89
CA ASN A 63 -5.95 -5.94 2.38
C ASN A 63 -6.27 -6.51 0.99
N ALA A 64 -7.53 -6.88 0.73
CA ALA A 64 -7.96 -7.32 -0.59
C ALA A 64 -7.82 -6.19 -1.63
N TRP A 65 -8.18 -4.96 -1.25
CA TRP A 65 -8.00 -3.78 -2.09
C TRP A 65 -6.52 -3.52 -2.43
N LEU A 66 -5.63 -3.58 -1.43
CA LEU A 66 -4.18 -3.46 -1.64
C LEU A 66 -3.65 -4.56 -2.57
N ALA A 67 -4.14 -5.80 -2.45
CA ALA A 67 -3.74 -6.91 -3.31
C ALA A 67 -4.12 -6.68 -4.77
N ILE A 68 -5.34 -6.19 -5.03
CA ILE A 68 -5.80 -5.86 -6.37
C ILE A 68 -4.93 -4.75 -6.97
N PHE A 69 -4.70 -3.67 -6.22
CA PHE A 69 -3.87 -2.56 -6.67
C PHE A 69 -2.43 -3.01 -6.98
N SER A 70 -1.84 -3.82 -6.09
CA SER A 70 -0.50 -4.39 -6.29
C SER A 70 -0.43 -5.29 -7.52
N THR A 71 -1.45 -6.10 -7.77
CA THR A 71 -1.51 -7.00 -8.93
C THR A 71 -1.61 -6.21 -10.24
N ILE A 72 -2.42 -5.15 -10.27
CA ILE A 72 -2.54 -4.28 -11.45
C ILE A 72 -1.24 -3.52 -11.71
N GLY A 73 -0.64 -2.94 -10.67
CA GLY A 73 0.65 -2.25 -10.77
C GLY A 73 1.76 -3.18 -11.26
N SER A 74 1.73 -4.43 -10.81
CA SER A 74 2.63 -5.50 -11.27
C SER A 74 2.50 -5.77 -12.76
N ILE A 75 1.26 -5.98 -13.23
CA ILE A 75 0.99 -6.24 -14.65
C ILE A 75 1.43 -5.05 -15.51
N ALA A 76 1.06 -3.82 -15.14
CA ALA A 76 1.42 -2.61 -15.89
C ALA A 76 2.95 -2.41 -15.98
N THR A 77 3.66 -2.60 -14.86
CA THR A 77 5.13 -2.50 -14.82
C THR A 77 5.77 -3.63 -15.60
N GLY A 78 5.24 -4.85 -15.50
CA GLY A 78 5.68 -6.02 -16.26
C GLY A 78 5.56 -5.83 -17.77
N TYR A 79 4.46 -5.25 -18.26
CA TYR A 79 4.31 -4.91 -19.68
C TYR A 79 5.33 -3.86 -20.14
N GLY A 80 5.51 -2.78 -19.39
CA GLY A 80 6.51 -1.76 -19.69
C GLY A 80 7.93 -2.35 -19.75
N LEU A 81 8.22 -3.27 -18.84
CA LEU A 81 9.50 -3.98 -18.81
C LEU A 81 9.69 -4.90 -20.02
N PHE A 82 8.67 -5.68 -20.40
CA PHE A 82 8.74 -6.58 -21.55
C PHE A 82 8.93 -5.82 -22.86
N TYR A 83 8.29 -4.65 -22.97
CA TYR A 83 8.47 -3.73 -24.09
C TYR A 83 9.92 -3.25 -24.17
N GLU A 84 10.48 -2.72 -23.09
CA GLU A 84 11.88 -2.25 -23.07
C GLU A 84 12.90 -3.37 -23.36
N ILE A 85 12.68 -4.59 -22.85
CA ILE A 85 13.53 -5.75 -23.15
C ILE A 85 13.50 -6.08 -24.65
N HIS A 86 12.32 -6.04 -25.28
CA HIS A 86 12.17 -6.39 -26.69
C HIS A 86 12.86 -5.38 -27.62
N TYR A 87 12.83 -4.08 -27.29
CA TYR A 87 13.33 -3.03 -28.16
C TYR A 87 14.76 -2.54 -27.84
N ARG A 88 15.25 -2.61 -26.59
CA ARG A 88 16.55 -2.03 -26.18
C ARG A 88 17.62 -3.03 -25.72
N GLY A 89 17.30 -4.32 -25.60
CA GLY A 89 18.26 -5.37 -25.24
C GLY A 89 18.59 -5.45 -23.74
N ILE A 90 19.19 -6.58 -23.34
CA ILE A 90 19.19 -7.10 -21.95
C ILE A 90 20.34 -6.56 -21.05
N LEU A 91 21.40 -5.98 -21.60
CA LEU A 91 22.71 -5.93 -20.92
C LEU A 91 22.85 -4.97 -19.72
N LEU A 92 22.14 -3.83 -19.69
CA LEU A 92 22.24 -2.87 -18.57
C LEU A 92 21.19 -3.15 -17.46
N HIS A 93 20.12 -3.89 -17.78
CA HIS A 93 18.94 -4.01 -16.92
C HIS A 93 18.83 -5.34 -16.15
N VAL A 94 19.66 -6.36 -16.41
CA VAL A 94 19.53 -7.69 -15.77
C VAL A 94 19.51 -7.64 -14.24
N ALA A 95 20.35 -6.81 -13.61
CA ALA A 95 20.37 -6.70 -12.16
C ALA A 95 19.07 -6.08 -11.64
N ILE A 96 18.68 -4.93 -12.17
CA ILE A 96 17.46 -4.20 -11.77
C ILE A 96 16.20 -5.05 -11.99
N ILE A 97 16.12 -5.75 -13.12
CA ILE A 97 15.02 -6.66 -13.47
C ILE A 97 14.95 -7.84 -12.51
N ARG A 98 16.10 -8.46 -12.19
CA ARG A 98 16.14 -9.58 -11.24
C ARG A 98 15.69 -9.16 -9.85
N TYR A 99 16.12 -7.99 -9.36
CA TYR A 99 15.70 -7.49 -8.06
C TYR A 99 14.23 -7.07 -8.03
N CYS A 100 13.70 -6.45 -9.09
CA CYS A 100 12.28 -6.12 -9.19
C CYS A 100 11.40 -7.38 -9.19
N LEU A 101 11.70 -8.36 -10.05
CA LEU A 101 10.94 -9.61 -10.13
C LEU A 101 11.04 -10.43 -8.83
N LEU A 102 12.21 -10.48 -8.20
CA LEU A 102 12.38 -11.15 -6.90
C LEU A 102 11.56 -10.45 -5.81
N MET A 103 11.60 -9.12 -5.75
CA MET A 103 10.81 -8.34 -4.80
C MET A 103 9.31 -8.62 -4.98
N GLU A 104 8.85 -8.56 -6.23
CA GLU A 104 7.44 -8.75 -6.59
C GLU A 104 6.95 -10.17 -6.31
N MET A 105 7.70 -11.19 -6.73
CA MET A 105 7.41 -12.60 -6.43
C MET A 105 7.41 -12.86 -4.92
N SER A 106 8.35 -12.27 -4.17
CA SER A 106 8.44 -12.43 -2.72
C SER A 106 7.24 -11.80 -2.01
N TYR A 107 6.78 -10.64 -2.47
CA TYR A 107 5.65 -9.93 -1.90
C TYR A 107 4.34 -10.68 -2.16
N VAL A 108 4.16 -11.20 -3.37
CA VAL A 108 3.00 -12.06 -3.70
C VAL A 108 3.01 -13.35 -2.87
N ALA A 109 4.17 -13.99 -2.68
CA ALA A 109 4.29 -15.20 -1.87
C ALA A 109 4.01 -14.93 -0.38
N LEU A 110 4.59 -13.88 0.20
CA LEU A 110 4.34 -13.46 1.58
C LEU A 110 2.89 -13.05 1.79
N PHE A 111 2.32 -12.28 0.87
CA PHE A 111 0.93 -11.86 0.93
C PHE A 111 -0.02 -13.05 0.80
N GLY A 112 0.23 -13.97 -0.15
CA GLY A 112 -0.53 -15.20 -0.30
C GLY A 112 -0.46 -16.08 0.94
N ASN A 113 0.72 -16.20 1.56
CA ASN A 113 0.90 -16.95 2.81
C ASN A 113 0.14 -16.29 3.98
N PHE A 114 0.30 -14.98 4.16
CA PHE A 114 -0.42 -14.19 5.16
C PHE A 114 -1.94 -14.28 4.97
N TYR A 115 -2.42 -14.18 3.72
CA TYR A 115 -3.83 -14.27 3.38
C TYR A 115 -4.37 -15.68 3.66
N TYR A 116 -3.65 -16.71 3.23
CA TYR A 116 -4.05 -18.09 3.51
C TYR A 116 -4.12 -18.36 5.02
N GLN A 117 -3.14 -17.90 5.79
CA GLN A 117 -3.09 -18.14 7.23
C GLN A 117 -4.13 -17.32 8.01
N SER A 118 -4.29 -16.04 7.67
CA SER A 118 -5.17 -15.12 8.38
C SER A 118 -6.65 -15.34 8.04
N TYR A 119 -6.96 -15.88 6.85
CA TYR A 119 -8.33 -15.94 6.32
C TYR A 119 -8.82 -17.37 6.08
N VAL A 120 -7.99 -18.24 5.50
CA VAL A 120 -8.42 -19.59 5.07
C VAL A 120 -8.18 -20.63 6.16
N LYS A 121 -6.96 -20.72 6.70
CA LYS A 121 -6.58 -21.77 7.65
C LYS A 121 -7.05 -21.50 9.09
N GLY A 122 -7.41 -20.24 9.42
CA GLY A 122 -7.73 -19.81 10.79
C GLY A 122 -8.91 -18.84 10.97
N GLY A 123 -9.57 -18.42 9.88
CA GLY A 123 -10.60 -17.37 9.85
C GLY A 123 -11.97 -17.72 10.46
N GLY A 124 -11.98 -18.49 11.55
CA GLY A 124 -13.20 -18.81 12.29
C GLY A 124 -12.96 -19.54 13.61
N LYS A 125 -12.06 -20.53 13.65
CA LYS A 125 -11.85 -21.36 14.86
C LYS A 125 -11.24 -20.59 16.04
N LYS A 126 -10.28 -19.69 15.79
CA LYS A 126 -9.65 -18.88 16.84
C LYS A 126 -10.65 -17.86 17.43
N PHE A 127 -11.56 -17.36 16.60
CA PHE A 127 -12.59 -16.39 16.94
C PHE A 127 -13.76 -17.03 17.73
N ILE A 128 -14.17 -18.25 17.34
CA ILE A 128 -15.16 -19.06 18.07
C ILE A 128 -14.62 -19.46 19.46
N ALA A 129 -13.34 -19.84 19.55
CA ALA A 129 -12.69 -20.19 20.81
C ALA A 129 -12.50 -19.01 21.79
N GLU A 130 -12.27 -17.79 21.29
CA GLU A 130 -12.25 -16.58 22.13
C GLU A 130 -13.66 -16.14 22.55
N LYS A 131 -14.70 -16.44 21.75
CA LYS A 131 -16.09 -16.12 22.09
C LYS A 131 -16.63 -17.07 23.16
N SER A 132 -16.30 -18.36 23.12
CA SER A 132 -16.70 -19.33 24.14
C SER A 132 -16.04 -19.07 25.50
N LYS A 133 -14.77 -18.64 25.53
CA LYS A 133 -14.05 -18.29 26.76
C LYS A 133 -14.53 -17.01 27.47
N LYS A 134 -15.35 -16.18 26.82
CA LYS A 134 -15.93 -14.96 27.42
C LYS A 134 -17.35 -15.19 27.96
N GLN A 135 -17.91 -16.39 27.75
CA GLN A 135 -19.25 -16.77 28.21
C GLN A 135 -19.23 -17.76 29.40
N GLU A 136 -18.06 -18.27 29.78
CA GLU A 136 -17.76 -18.87 31.09
C GLU A 136 -17.15 -17.83 32.03
#